data_AF-A0A931DAQ1-F1
#
_entry.id   AF-A0A931DAQ1-F1
#
_cell.length_a   1.000
_cell.length_b   1.000
_cell.length_c   1.000
_cell.angle_alpha   90.00
_cell.angle_beta   90.00
_cell.angle_gamma   90.00
#
_symmetry.space_group_name_H-M   'P 1'
#
loop_
_entity.id
_entity.type
_entity.pdbx_description
1 polymer ?
#
loop_
_entity_poly.entity_id
_entity_poly.type
_entity_poly.pdbx_seq_one_letter_code
_entity_poly.pdbx_strand_id
1 'polypeptide(L)'
;MDLAEWYAAGRWVGLLDLIDMLPAACRLNEAIANDPEAAEAIAAMPQLEEEWAPRTSEFDLHAKILREIVHELKQNRQATIAAAGGKPPAESPFPAPRTEIDKAIERAERTWTQDFIQQFGFDATDI
;
A
#
# COMPACT_ATOMS: atom_id res chain seq x y z
N MET A 1 17.69 22.15 -11.79
CA MET A 1 18.45 20.89 -11.91
C MET A 1 18.07 20.31 -13.26
N ASP A 2 19.05 20.06 -14.15
CA ASP A 2 18.79 19.57 -15.51
C ASP A 2 19.01 18.06 -15.59
N LEU A 3 17.99 17.33 -16.05
CA LEU A 3 18.04 15.87 -16.22
C LEU A 3 19.02 15.46 -17.32
N ALA A 4 19.16 16.28 -18.37
CA ALA A 4 20.08 16.00 -19.47
C ALA A 4 21.54 16.03 -19.00
N GLU A 5 21.86 16.95 -18.09
CA GLU A 5 23.18 17.07 -17.48
C GLU A 5 23.51 15.86 -16.58
N TRP A 6 22.52 15.34 -15.83
CA TRP A 6 22.69 14.16 -14.99
C TRP A 6 22.85 12.87 -15.80
N TYR A 7 22.11 12.75 -16.90
CA TYR A 7 22.25 11.65 -17.86
C TYR A 7 23.65 11.64 -18.48
N ALA A 8 24.11 12.79 -18.99
CA ALA A 8 25.43 12.91 -19.60
C ALA A 8 26.57 12.68 -18.59
N ALA A 9 26.37 13.06 -17.33
CA ALA A 9 27.32 12.84 -16.23
C ALA A 9 27.29 11.42 -15.66
N GLY A 10 26.46 10.51 -16.19
CA GLY A 10 26.39 9.12 -15.73
C GLY A 10 25.81 8.94 -14.32
N ARG A 11 24.98 9.89 -13.85
CA ARG A 11 24.38 9.86 -12.51
C ARG A 11 23.10 9.01 -12.47
N TRP A 12 23.24 7.74 -12.83
CA TRP A 12 22.12 6.82 -13.02
C TRP A 12 21.29 6.58 -11.76
N VAL A 13 21.95 6.44 -10.61
CA VAL A 13 21.26 6.23 -9.32
C VAL A 13 20.34 7.39 -9.00
N GLY A 14 20.81 8.63 -9.14
CA GLY A 14 19.98 9.81 -8.87
C GLY A 14 18.84 10.00 -9.88
N LEU A 15 18.98 9.52 -11.12
CA LEU A 15 17.87 9.50 -12.08
C LEU A 15 16.81 8.46 -11.72
N LEU A 16 17.23 7.29 -11.23
CA LEU A 16 16.31 6.27 -10.71
C LEU A 16 15.57 6.76 -9.47
N ASP A 17 16.24 7.44 -8.55
CA ASP A 17 15.59 8.04 -7.37
C ASP A 17 14.46 9.01 -7.79
N LEU A 18 14.69 9.82 -8.84
CA LEU A 18 13.66 10.73 -9.35
C LEU A 18 12.48 10.01 -9.99
N ILE A 19 12.72 8.88 -10.66
CA ILE A 19 11.67 8.01 -11.20
C ILE A 19 10.87 7.41 -10.05
N ASP A 20 11.54 6.92 -9.01
CA ASP A 20 10.90 6.32 -7.84
C ASP A 20 10.09 7.34 -7.04
N MET A 21 10.43 8.63 -7.11
CA MET A 21 9.69 9.73 -6.49
C MET A 21 8.47 10.20 -7.31
N LEU A 22 8.25 9.68 -8.51
CA LEU A 22 7.08 10.07 -9.32
C LEU A 22 5.76 9.68 -8.65
N PRO A 23 4.68 10.43 -8.91
CA PRO A 23 3.35 10.06 -8.43
C PRO A 23 2.93 8.67 -8.91
N ALA A 24 2.15 7.96 -8.10
CA ALA A 24 1.61 6.66 -8.48
C ALA A 24 0.83 6.71 -9.80
N ALA A 25 0.04 7.77 -10.01
CA ALA A 25 -0.73 8.02 -11.23
C ALA A 25 0.05 8.84 -12.29
N CYS A 26 1.28 8.44 -12.62
CA CYS A 26 2.06 9.07 -13.68
C CYS A 26 2.04 8.27 -15.00
N ARG A 27 2.25 8.95 -16.13
CA ARG A 27 2.26 8.32 -17.47
C ARG A 27 3.35 7.27 -17.65
N LEU A 28 4.44 7.35 -16.88
CA LEU A 28 5.51 6.36 -16.93
C LEU A 28 5.03 5.01 -16.39
N ASN A 29 4.35 5.01 -15.24
CA ASN A 29 3.78 3.79 -14.66
C ASN A 29 2.75 3.15 -15.59
N GLU A 30 1.91 3.98 -16.23
CA GLU A 30 0.97 3.52 -17.26
C GLU A 30 1.71 2.88 -18.45
N ALA A 31 2.78 3.49 -18.94
CA ALA A 31 3.57 2.94 -20.04
C ALA A 31 4.23 1.61 -19.66
N ILE A 32 4.80 1.50 -18.45
CA ILE A 32 5.41 0.27 -17.94
C ILE A 32 4.37 -0.84 -17.82
N ALA A 33 3.19 -0.53 -17.27
CA ALA A 33 2.13 -1.53 -17.09
C ALA A 33 1.54 -2.05 -18.41
N ASN A 34 1.63 -1.26 -19.48
CA ASN A 34 1.12 -1.62 -20.81
C ASN A 34 2.20 -2.18 -21.76
N ASP A 35 3.48 -2.16 -21.36
CA ASP A 35 4.56 -2.76 -22.13
C ASP A 35 4.57 -4.29 -21.93
N PRO A 36 4.40 -5.10 -23.00
CA PRO A 36 4.31 -6.55 -22.89
C PRO A 36 5.53 -7.18 -22.18
N GLU A 37 6.75 -6.73 -22.49
CA GLU A 37 7.97 -7.29 -21.91
C GLU A 37 8.06 -6.99 -20.41
N ALA A 38 7.76 -5.75 -20.02
CA ALA A 38 7.74 -5.34 -18.62
C ALA A 38 6.62 -6.04 -17.83
N ALA A 39 5.43 -6.19 -18.42
CA ALA A 39 4.31 -6.88 -17.79
C ALA A 39 4.60 -8.36 -17.51
N GLU A 40 5.25 -9.07 -18.45
CA GLU A 40 5.69 -10.46 -18.25
C GLU A 40 6.72 -10.56 -17.12
N ALA A 41 7.69 -9.65 -17.08
CA ALA A 41 8.70 -9.61 -16.02
C ALA A 41 8.09 -9.34 -14.65
N ILE A 42 7.14 -8.40 -14.54
CA ILE A 42 6.43 -8.07 -13.29
C ILE A 42 5.55 -9.24 -12.85
N ALA A 43 4.84 -9.90 -13.77
CA ALA A 43 4.00 -11.06 -13.45
C ALA A 43 4.81 -12.27 -12.94
N ALA A 44 6.07 -12.39 -13.35
CA ALA A 44 6.98 -13.43 -12.88
C ALA A 44 7.60 -13.13 -11.50
N MET A 45 7.46 -11.91 -10.98
CA MET A 45 7.96 -11.56 -9.65
C MET A 45 7.11 -12.25 -8.56
N PRO A 46 7.74 -12.77 -7.48
CA PRO A 46 6.99 -13.27 -6.35
C PRO A 46 6.12 -12.14 -5.79
N GLN A 47 4.82 -12.37 -5.76
CA GLN A 47 3.85 -11.40 -5.28
C GLN A 47 4.04 -11.24 -3.78
N LEU A 48 4.69 -10.16 -3.35
CA LEU A 48 4.70 -9.77 -1.95
C LEU A 48 3.27 -9.42 -1.57
N GLU A 49 2.69 -10.14 -0.59
CA GLU A 49 1.37 -9.86 -0.02
C GLU A 49 1.34 -8.55 0.81
N GLU A 50 2.11 -7.54 0.42
CA GLU A 50 1.98 -6.22 1.05
C GLU A 50 0.70 -5.57 0.55
N GLU A 51 -0.26 -5.42 1.48
CA GLU A 51 -1.46 -4.64 1.24
C GLU A 51 -1.07 -3.23 0.80
N TRP A 52 -1.48 -2.85 -0.41
CA TRP A 52 -1.14 -1.57 -1.00
C TRP A 52 -1.59 -0.43 -0.09
N ALA A 53 -0.68 0.52 0.16
CA ALA A 53 -0.95 1.73 0.94
C ALA A 53 -0.46 2.96 0.16
N PRO A 54 -1.23 4.07 0.17
CA PRO A 54 -0.81 5.30 -0.48
C PRO A 54 0.43 5.91 0.22
N ARG A 55 1.20 6.70 -0.51
CA ARG A 55 2.33 7.44 0.07
C ARG A 55 1.84 8.57 0.95
N THR A 56 2.52 8.84 2.06
CA THR A 56 2.20 9.97 2.95
C THR A 56 2.27 11.32 2.23
N SER A 57 3.19 11.47 1.27
CA SER A 57 3.33 12.69 0.46
C SER A 57 2.15 12.95 -0.46
N GLU A 58 1.42 11.91 -0.86
CA GLU A 58 0.24 11.99 -1.72
C GLU A 58 -1.06 12.04 -0.90
N PHE A 59 -0.97 11.82 0.42
CA PHE A 59 -2.12 11.75 1.30
C PHE A 59 -2.39 13.09 1.99
N ASP A 60 -2.88 14.04 1.20
CA ASP A 60 -3.26 15.37 1.67
C ASP A 60 -4.68 15.41 2.28
N LEU A 61 -5.15 16.61 2.63
CA LEU A 61 -6.50 16.81 3.17
C LEU A 61 -7.59 16.36 2.19
N HIS A 62 -7.39 16.55 0.88
CA HIS A 62 -8.36 16.15 -0.13
C HIS A 62 -8.45 14.63 -0.23
N ALA A 63 -7.31 13.95 -0.29
CA ALA A 63 -7.23 12.49 -0.26
C ALA A 63 -7.91 11.92 0.99
N LYS A 64 -7.70 12.55 2.15
CA LYS A 64 -8.39 12.19 3.40
C LYS A 64 -9.90 12.34 3.28
N ILE A 65 -10.41 13.49 2.82
CA ILE A 65 -11.85 13.72 2.70
C ILE A 65 -12.49 12.74 1.71
N LEU A 66 -11.84 12.50 0.56
CA LEU A 66 -12.33 11.52 -0.42
C LEU A 66 -12.40 10.11 0.16
N ARG A 67 -11.39 9.71 0.94
CA ARG A 67 -11.39 8.44 1.65
C ARG A 67 -12.59 8.31 2.60
N GLU A 68 -12.86 9.34 3.41
CA GLU A 68 -14.00 9.36 4.32
C GLU A 68 -15.33 9.26 3.56
N ILE A 69 -15.48 10.00 2.46
CA ILE A 69 -16.68 9.93 1.61
C ILE A 69 -16.88 8.51 1.06
N VAL A 70 -15.82 7.87 0.56
CA VAL A 70 -15.89 6.48 0.08
C VAL A 70 -16.30 5.53 1.20
N HIS A 71 -15.79 5.75 2.42
CA HIS A 71 -16.14 4.95 3.58
C HIS A 71 -17.63 5.10 3.94
N GLU A 72 -18.13 6.33 4.04
CA GLU A 72 -19.54 6.61 4.33
C GLU A 72 -20.49 6.02 3.26
N LEU A 73 -20.09 6.07 1.98
CA LEU A 73 -20.85 5.44 0.89
C LEU A 73 -20.91 3.92 1.03
N LYS A 74 -19.81 3.27 1.42
CA LYS A 74 -19.79 1.83 1.71
C LYS A 74 -20.70 1.48 2.88
N GLN A 75 -20.68 2.27 3.96
CA GLN A 75 -21.57 2.07 5.10
C GLN A 75 -23.05 2.21 4.70
N ASN A 76 -23.38 3.22 3.88
CA ASN A 76 -24.74 3.39 3.37
C ASN A 76 -25.19 2.19 2.51
N ARG A 77 -24.30 1.68 1.65
CA ARG A 77 -24.55 0.45 0.87
C ARG A 77 -24.81 -0.76 1.78
N GLN A 78 -24.07 -0.93 2.88
CA GLN A 78 -24.32 -2.01 3.82
C GLN A 78 -25.67 -1.86 4.53
N ALA A 79 -26.01 -0.64 4.96
CA ALA A 79 -27.28 -0.35 5.61
C ALA A 79 -28.47 -0.63 4.68
N THR A 80 -28.35 -0.29 3.39
CA THR A 80 -29.39 -0.56 2.38
C THR A 80 -29.55 -2.05 2.09
N ILE A 81 -28.45 -2.81 1.99
CA ILE A 81 -28.51 -4.28 1.85
C ILE A 81 -29.17 -4.92 3.07
N ALA A 82 -28.80 -4.49 4.27
CA ALA A 82 -29.38 -5.00 5.52
C ALA A 82 -30.89 -4.68 5.62
N ALA A 83 -31.28 -3.46 5.25
CA ALA A 83 -32.69 -3.05 5.23
C ALA A 83 -33.53 -3.85 4.21
N ALA A 84 -32.92 -4.29 3.11
CA ALA A 84 -33.55 -5.16 2.11
C ALA A 84 -33.60 -6.65 2.53
N GLY A 85 -33.11 -7.00 3.73
CA GLY A 85 -33.07 -8.38 4.24
C GLY A 85 -31.88 -9.21 3.78
N GLY A 86 -30.88 -8.59 3.15
CA GLY A 86 -29.62 -9.23 2.77
C GLY A 86 -28.60 -9.23 3.92
N LYS A 87 -27.60 -10.12 3.83
CA LYS A 87 -26.41 -10.06 4.70
C LYS A 87 -25.36 -9.16 4.04
N PRO A 88 -25.05 -7.97 4.59
CA PRO A 88 -24.05 -7.09 4.00
C PRO A 88 -22.65 -7.75 4.03
N PRO A 89 -21.82 -7.55 2.99
CA PRO A 89 -20.45 -8.03 2.98
C PRO A 89 -19.59 -7.26 3.99
N ALA A 90 -18.56 -7.91 4.54
CA ALA A 90 -17.54 -7.22 5.32
C ALA A 90 -16.74 -6.31 4.37
N GLU A 91 -16.81 -5.00 4.60
CA GLU A 91 -16.09 -4.00 3.80
C GLU A 91 -14.88 -3.51 4.58
N SER A 92 -13.69 -3.73 4.03
CA SER A 92 -12.48 -3.12 4.56
C SER A 92 -12.47 -1.62 4.26
N PRO A 93 -12.01 -0.78 5.21
CA PRO A 93 -11.80 0.62 4.95
C PRO A 93 -10.77 0.78 3.82
N PHE A 94 -10.91 1.83 3.03
CA PHE A 94 -9.91 2.13 2.02
C PHE A 94 -8.54 2.40 2.71
N PRO A 95 -7.42 1.88 2.19
CA PRO A 95 -6.15 1.90 2.89
C PRO A 95 -5.65 3.32 3.17
N ALA A 96 -5.04 3.48 4.34
CA ALA A 96 -4.39 4.71 4.78
C ALA A 96 -2.89 4.64 4.45
N PRO A 97 -2.18 5.78 4.37
CA PRO A 97 -0.73 5.75 4.26
C PRO A 97 -0.15 5.06 5.49
N ARG A 98 0.73 4.07 5.25
CA ARG A 98 1.45 3.38 6.32
C ARG A 98 2.63 4.24 6.76
N THR A 99 2.62 4.62 8.03
CA THR A 99 3.69 5.40 8.64
C THR A 99 4.73 4.50 9.30
N GLU A 100 5.93 5.03 9.56
CA GLU A 100 6.94 4.32 10.35
C GLU A 100 6.48 4.04 11.79
N ILE A 101 5.53 4.83 12.30
CA ILE A 101 4.90 4.58 13.60
C ILE A 101 4.08 3.30 13.54
N ASP A 102 3.25 3.13 12.51
CA ASP A 102 2.43 1.92 12.33
C ASP A 102 3.31 0.67 12.23
N LYS A 103 4.40 0.74 11.46
CA LYS A 103 5.39 -0.35 11.37
C LYS A 103 6.08 -0.64 12.70
N ALA A 104 6.31 0.37 13.53
CA ALA A 104 6.93 0.19 14.85
C ALA A 104 5.95 -0.45 15.84
N ILE A 105 4.66 -0.08 15.77
CA ILE A 105 3.59 -0.71 16.55
C ILE A 105 3.46 -2.18 16.17
N GLU A 106 3.36 -2.51 14.87
CA GLU A 106 3.28 -3.90 14.39
C GLU A 106 4.49 -4.74 14.86
N ARG A 107 5.70 -4.17 14.84
CA ARG A 107 6.90 -4.83 15.37
C ARG A 107 6.81 -5.10 16.88
N ALA A 108 6.32 -4.13 17.65
CA ALA A 108 6.15 -4.27 19.10
C ALA A 108 5.08 -5.33 19.43
N GLU A 109 3.95 -5.33 18.73
CA GLU A 109 2.87 -6.32 18.90
C GLU A 109 3.32 -7.74 18.55
N ARG A 110 4.11 -7.89 17.47
CA ARG A 110 4.69 -9.18 17.10
C ARG A 110 5.63 -9.70 18.17
N THR A 111 6.49 -8.83 18.71
CA THR A 111 7.42 -9.20 19.79
C THR A 111 6.65 -9.61 21.04
N TRP A 112 5.65 -8.81 21.44
CA TRP A 112 4.79 -9.12 22.58
C TRP A 112 4.05 -10.45 22.42
N THR A 113 3.54 -10.74 21.22
CA THR A 113 2.84 -12.00 20.92
C THR A 113 3.80 -13.20 21.00
N GLN A 114 5.02 -13.06 20.48
CA GLN A 114 6.04 -14.09 20.60
C GLN A 114 6.40 -14.37 22.07
N ASP A 115 6.62 -13.31 22.85
CA ASP A 115 6.92 -13.43 24.29
C ASP A 115 5.74 -14.07 25.06
N PHE A 116 4.50 -13.69 24.72
CA PHE A 116 3.29 -14.24 25.34
C PHE A 116 3.14 -15.74 25.03
N ILE A 117 3.35 -16.15 23.78
CA ILE A 117 3.21 -17.55 23.35
C ILE A 117 4.29 -18.44 23.98
N GLN A 118 5.52 -17.93 24.10
CA GLN A 118 6.61 -18.62 24.80
C GLN A 118 6.29 -18.88 26.28
N GLN A 119 5.55 -18.00 26.95
CA GLN A 119 5.12 -18.24 28.34
C GLN A 119 4.19 -19.45 28.51
N PHE A 120 3.46 -19.83 27.45
CA PHE A 120 2.63 -21.03 27.44
C PHE A 120 3.34 -22.28 26.92
N GLY A 121 4.65 -22.18 26.63
CA GLY A 121 5.49 -23.32 26.24
C GLY A 121 5.41 -23.68 24.76
N PHE A 122 4.85 -22.82 23.91
CA PHE A 122 4.82 -22.97 22.45
C PHE A 122 5.99 -22.18 21.83
N ASP A 123 6.55 -22.70 20.74
CA ASP A 123 7.64 -22.04 20.01
C ASP A 123 7.12 -21.34 18.74
N ALA A 124 7.92 -20.44 18.17
CA ALA A 124 7.61 -19.74 16.93
C ALA A 124 7.45 -20.67 15.71
N THR A 125 7.73 -21.96 15.86
CA THR A 125 7.52 -23.02 14.87
C THR A 125 6.14 -23.69 14.95
N ASP A 126 5.35 -23.39 15.99
CA ASP A 126 4.00 -23.92 16.20
C ASP A 126 2.88 -23.01 15.61
N ILE A 127 3.25 -21.89 14.99
CA ILE A 127 2.36 -20.86 14.36
C ILE A 127 2.69 -20.75 12.87
#